data_AF-A0A2H0A3E7-F1
#
_entry.id   AF-A0A2H0A3E7-F1
#
_cell.length_a   1.000
_cell.length_b   1.000
_cell.length_c   1.000
_cell.angle_alpha   90.00
_cell.angle_beta   90.00
_cell.angle_gamma   90.00
#
_symmetry.space_group_name_H-M   'P 1'
#
loop_
_entity.id
_entity.type
_entity.pdbx_description
1 polymer ?
#
loop_
_entity_poly.entity_id
_entity_poly.type
_entity_poly.pdbx_seq_one_letter_code
_entity_poly.pdbx_strand_id
1 'polypeptide(L)'
;ILPAIYNVSPKTGSVGTTVNVFGNGYAYEDWVYIQFGKTEIALPVKNVSARGSFSTSFAVDIQPSGTVTITGRSNIFGSATNQFRICGEITMVTPIAGSVGTVVSIIGNGYGAGEDVRVDFGVSATRVIGTVDTNGVFSTTFTIDTQA
;
A
#
# COMPACT_ATOMS: atom_id res chain seq x y z
N ILE A 1 3.13 -27.95 15.74
CA ILE A 1 3.25 -26.47 15.74
C ILE A 1 2.39 -25.98 14.58
N LEU A 2 1.63 -24.89 14.77
CA LEU A 2 0.84 -24.28 13.70
C LEU A 2 1.62 -23.13 13.07
N PRO A 3 1.46 -22.87 11.76
CA PRO A 3 2.08 -21.71 11.12
C PRO A 3 1.62 -20.39 11.74
N ALA A 4 2.51 -19.40 11.79
CA ALA A 4 2.18 -18.03 12.16
C ALA A 4 2.98 -17.03 11.34
N ILE A 5 2.35 -15.92 10.96
CA ILE A 5 3.05 -14.68 10.58
C ILE A 5 3.09 -13.80 11.82
N TYR A 6 4.17 -13.91 12.58
CA TYR A 6 4.26 -13.29 13.90
C TYR A 6 4.66 -11.81 13.84
N ASN A 7 5.26 -11.34 12.74
CA ASN A 7 5.61 -9.93 12.58
C ASN A 7 5.51 -9.44 11.14
N VAL A 8 5.04 -8.20 11.00
CA VAL A 8 4.98 -7.42 9.76
C VAL A 8 5.46 -6.01 10.08
N SER A 9 6.44 -5.51 9.33
CA SER A 9 7.07 -4.20 9.58
C SER A 9 7.42 -3.46 8.28
N PRO A 10 6.90 -2.24 8.07
CA PRO A 10 5.96 -1.51 8.94
C PRO A 10 4.55 -2.14 8.91
N LYS A 11 3.67 -1.74 9.84
CA LYS A 11 2.25 -2.17 9.86
C LYS A 11 1.34 -1.31 8.98
N THR A 12 1.86 -0.19 8.48
CA THR A 12 1.14 0.74 7.62
C THR A 12 2.11 1.46 6.69
N GLY A 13 1.62 1.91 5.54
CA GLY A 13 2.38 2.65 4.53
C GLY A 13 1.55 2.85 3.26
N SER A 14 2.08 3.63 2.33
CA SER A 14 1.48 3.88 1.02
C SER A 14 1.95 2.86 -0.02
N VAL A 15 1.43 2.98 -1.25
CA VAL A 15 1.92 2.23 -2.41
C VAL A 15 3.43 2.41 -2.56
N GLY A 16 4.15 1.33 -2.87
CA GLY A 16 5.61 1.31 -2.98
C GLY A 16 6.34 1.09 -1.65
N THR A 17 5.66 1.19 -0.50
CA THR A 17 6.28 0.88 0.81
C THR A 17 6.83 -0.54 0.81
N THR A 18 8.08 -0.72 1.23
CA THR A 18 8.67 -2.06 1.42
C THR A 18 8.22 -2.65 2.75
N VAL A 19 7.53 -3.78 2.71
CA VAL A 19 7.00 -4.50 3.87
C VAL A 19 7.84 -5.73 4.14
N ASN A 20 8.35 -5.85 5.37
CA ASN A 20 9.05 -7.05 5.84
C ASN A 20 8.07 -7.96 6.58
N VAL A 21 8.10 -9.25 6.24
CA VAL A 21 7.23 -10.30 6.81
C VAL A 21 8.09 -11.36 7.45
N PHE A 22 7.75 -11.73 8.68
CA PHE A 22 8.42 -12.78 9.44
C PHE A 22 7.40 -13.83 9.87
N GLY A 23 7.70 -15.10 9.57
CA GLY A 23 6.85 -16.23 9.94
C GLY A 23 7.62 -17.37 10.58
N ASN A 24 6.90 -18.20 11.33
CA ASN A 24 7.42 -19.41 11.98
C ASN A 24 6.37 -20.52 12.02
N GLY A 25 6.77 -21.73 12.42
CA GLY A 25 5.89 -22.90 12.46
C GLY A 25 5.63 -23.57 11.11
N TYR A 26 6.43 -23.24 10.08
CA TYR A 26 6.42 -23.86 8.76
C TYR A 26 7.41 -25.04 8.71
N ALA A 27 7.25 -25.98 7.78
CA ALA A 27 8.17 -27.12 7.66
C ALA A 27 9.51 -26.71 7.03
N TYR A 28 10.59 -27.40 7.42
CA TYR A 28 11.91 -27.21 6.82
C TYR A 28 11.85 -27.47 5.31
N GLU A 29 12.52 -26.61 4.52
CA GLU A 29 12.54 -26.65 3.03
C GLU A 29 11.16 -26.52 2.34
N ASP A 30 10.11 -26.18 3.09
CA ASP A 30 8.79 -25.94 2.54
C ASP A 30 8.73 -24.64 1.72
N TRP A 31 7.79 -24.59 0.79
CA TRP A 31 7.53 -23.42 -0.04
C TRP A 31 6.41 -22.61 0.58
N VAL A 32 6.71 -21.37 0.95
CA VAL A 32 5.72 -20.45 1.52
C VAL A 32 5.37 -19.38 0.48
N TYR A 33 4.13 -19.42 0.01
CA TYR A 33 3.56 -18.45 -0.91
C TYR A 33 3.00 -17.28 -0.12
N ILE A 34 3.45 -16.07 -0.44
CA ILE A 34 2.94 -14.85 0.18
C ILE A 34 1.90 -14.21 -0.73
N GLN A 35 0.73 -13.96 -0.18
CA GLN A 35 -0.33 -13.19 -0.81
C GLN A 35 -0.58 -11.91 -0.01
N PHE A 36 -0.70 -10.79 -0.71
CA PHE A 36 -1.07 -9.49 -0.17
C PHE A 36 -2.41 -9.04 -0.75
N GLY A 37 -3.48 -9.21 0.01
CA GLY A 37 -4.84 -8.97 -0.48
C GLY A 37 -5.19 -9.93 -1.61
N LYS A 38 -5.42 -9.39 -2.81
CA LYS A 38 -5.68 -10.19 -4.03
C LYS A 38 -4.41 -10.49 -4.84
N THR A 39 -3.29 -9.89 -4.47
CA THR A 39 -2.02 -9.99 -5.21
C THR A 39 -1.15 -11.09 -4.65
N GLU A 40 -0.73 -12.04 -5.49
CA GLU A 40 0.28 -13.04 -5.13
C GLU A 40 1.68 -12.46 -5.38
N ILE A 41 2.56 -12.57 -4.39
CA ILE A 41 3.95 -12.12 -4.51
C ILE A 41 4.71 -13.16 -5.33
N ALA A 42 5.35 -12.70 -6.42
CA ALA A 42 5.79 -13.54 -7.54
C ALA A 42 6.75 -14.69 -7.19
N LEU A 43 7.49 -14.63 -6.07
CA LEU A 43 8.42 -15.68 -5.68
C LEU A 43 8.06 -16.24 -4.29
N PRO A 44 7.80 -17.56 -4.19
CA PRO A 44 7.63 -18.18 -2.89
C PRO A 44 8.95 -18.19 -2.12
N VAL A 45 8.84 -18.14 -0.79
CA VAL A 45 10.00 -18.27 0.10
C VAL A 45 10.40 -19.74 0.14
N LYS A 46 11.64 -20.04 -0.27
CA LYS A 46 12.18 -21.41 -0.39
C LYS A 46 13.18 -21.78 0.71
N ASN A 47 13.47 -20.86 1.62
CA ASN A 47 14.50 -20.99 2.65
C ASN A 47 13.92 -21.01 4.06
N VAL A 48 12.86 -21.80 4.28
CA VAL A 48 12.38 -22.05 5.66
C VAL A 48 13.48 -22.78 6.41
N SER A 49 13.99 -22.14 7.48
CA SER A 49 15.08 -22.67 8.30
C SER A 49 14.71 -24.01 8.95
N ALA A 50 15.71 -24.76 9.43
CA ALA A 50 15.49 -26.01 10.17
C ALA A 50 14.63 -25.83 11.43
N ARG A 51 14.47 -24.59 11.92
CA ARG A 51 13.59 -24.22 13.03
C ARG A 51 12.19 -23.76 12.57
N GLY A 52 11.86 -23.95 11.30
CA GLY A 52 10.56 -23.64 10.72
C GLY A 52 10.26 -22.15 10.54
N SER A 53 11.29 -21.30 10.50
CA SER A 53 11.16 -19.84 10.40
C SER A 53 11.60 -19.31 9.05
N PHE A 54 10.95 -18.26 8.55
CA PHE A 54 11.28 -17.57 7.32
C PHE A 54 11.14 -16.04 7.46
N SER A 55 11.77 -15.31 6.55
CA SER A 55 11.58 -13.87 6.36
C SER A 55 11.55 -13.54 4.87
N THR A 56 10.76 -12.53 4.50
CA THR A 56 10.69 -12.02 3.13
C THR A 56 10.23 -10.57 3.11
N SER A 57 10.34 -9.91 1.97
CA SER A 57 9.87 -8.54 1.78
C SER A 57 9.28 -8.34 0.40
N PHE A 58 8.32 -7.43 0.31
CA PHE A 58 7.73 -7.00 -0.96
C PHE A 58 7.38 -5.51 -0.91
N ALA A 59 7.25 -4.88 -2.07
CA ALA A 59 6.71 -3.53 -2.18
C ALA A 59 5.18 -3.60 -2.28
N VAL A 60 4.48 -2.71 -1.58
CA VAL A 60 3.03 -2.53 -1.71
C VAL A 60 2.71 -2.15 -3.16
N ASP A 61 1.89 -2.95 -3.84
CA ASP A 61 1.36 -2.66 -5.17
C ASP A 61 0.23 -1.63 -5.11
N ILE A 62 -0.19 -1.13 -6.27
CA ILE A 62 -1.30 -0.15 -6.35
C ILE A 62 -2.60 -0.85 -5.93
N GLN A 63 -3.13 -0.46 -4.77
CA GLN A 63 -4.43 -0.90 -4.26
C GLN A 63 -5.11 0.25 -3.51
N PRO A 64 -6.45 0.24 -3.37
CA PRO A 64 -7.17 1.21 -2.56
C PRO A 64 -6.74 1.23 -1.09
N SER A 65 -7.03 2.34 -0.42
CA SER A 65 -6.80 2.50 1.02
C SER A 65 -7.52 1.43 1.83
N GLY A 66 -6.95 1.08 2.99
CA GLY A 66 -7.60 0.16 3.93
C GLY A 66 -6.69 -0.92 4.50
N THR A 67 -7.29 -1.83 5.26
CA THR A 67 -6.56 -2.95 5.86
C THR A 67 -6.52 -4.12 4.87
N VAL A 68 -5.31 -4.55 4.53
CA VAL A 68 -5.05 -5.66 3.62
C VAL A 68 -4.43 -6.82 4.38
N THR A 69 -4.94 -8.02 4.14
CA THR A 69 -4.44 -9.24 4.75
C THR A 69 -3.20 -9.74 4.01
N ILE A 70 -2.14 -10.03 4.76
CA ILE A 70 -0.99 -10.79 4.32
C ILE A 70 -1.24 -12.25 4.68
N THR A 71 -1.17 -13.15 3.71
CA THR A 71 -1.32 -14.60 3.91
C THR A 71 -0.04 -15.32 3.53
N GLY A 72 0.46 -16.16 4.42
CA GLY A 72 1.60 -17.05 4.19
C GLY A 72 1.09 -18.47 4.09
N ARG A 73 0.92 -18.96 2.87
CA ARG A 73 0.38 -20.28 2.58
C ARG A 73 1.52 -21.27 2.36
N SER A 74 1.50 -22.35 3.13
CA SER A 74 2.31 -23.55 2.90
C SER A 74 1.58 -24.51 1.97
N ASN A 75 2.33 -25.32 1.21
CA ASN A 75 1.76 -26.44 0.48
C ASN A 75 1.38 -27.63 1.38
N ILE A 76 1.93 -27.70 2.59
CA ILE A 76 1.89 -28.89 3.46
C ILE A 76 1.14 -28.61 4.78
N PHE A 77 1.35 -27.45 5.41
CA PHE A 77 0.97 -27.18 6.80
C PHE A 77 -0.08 -26.08 7.01
N GLY A 78 -0.81 -25.70 5.95
CA GLY A 78 -1.90 -24.72 6.02
C GLY A 78 -1.44 -23.28 5.80
N SER A 79 -2.14 -22.30 6.36
CA SER A 79 -1.83 -20.88 6.18
C SER A 79 -1.88 -20.11 7.50
N ALA A 80 -1.14 -19.00 7.54
CA ALA A 80 -1.24 -18.00 8.58
C ALA A 80 -1.40 -16.62 7.97
N THR A 81 -1.96 -15.70 8.76
CA THR A 81 -2.26 -14.34 8.29
C THR A 81 -1.72 -13.28 9.24
N ASN A 82 -1.50 -12.09 8.71
CA ASN A 82 -1.29 -10.85 9.44
C ASN A 82 -1.87 -9.69 8.60
N GLN A 83 -1.78 -8.45 9.07
CA GLN A 83 -2.42 -7.31 8.43
C GLN A 83 -1.44 -6.16 8.21
N PHE A 84 -1.72 -5.38 7.18
CA PHE A 84 -1.05 -4.13 6.86
C PHE A 84 -2.09 -3.11 6.42
N ARG A 85 -1.92 -1.83 6.82
CA ARG A 85 -2.84 -0.76 6.44
C ARG A 85 -2.25 0.14 5.35
N ILE A 86 -2.90 0.18 4.19
CA ILE A 86 -2.60 1.09 3.10
C ILE A 86 -3.16 2.48 3.43
N CYS A 87 -2.31 3.49 3.29
CA CYS A 87 -2.65 4.90 3.45
C CYS A 87 -2.43 5.64 2.12
N GLY A 88 -3.21 6.70 1.88
CA GLY A 88 -3.08 7.52 0.68
C GLY A 88 -1.83 8.39 0.69
N GLU A 89 -1.25 8.63 -0.48
CA GLU A 89 -0.16 9.58 -0.69
C GLU A 89 -0.38 10.43 -1.95
N ILE A 90 0.09 11.67 -1.91
CA ILE A 90 0.28 12.48 -3.13
C ILE A 90 1.62 12.07 -3.73
N THR A 91 1.59 11.55 -4.96
CA THR A 91 2.77 11.06 -5.69
C THR A 91 3.40 12.14 -6.56
N MET A 92 2.61 13.11 -7.01
CA MET A 92 3.08 14.17 -7.90
C MET A 92 2.29 15.45 -7.70
N VAL A 93 3.00 16.57 -7.69
CA VAL A 93 2.45 17.93 -7.82
C VAL A 93 3.25 18.65 -8.89
N THR A 94 2.59 19.18 -9.93
CA THR A 94 3.29 19.86 -11.03
C THR A 94 2.45 20.97 -11.69
N PRO A 95 2.98 22.18 -11.87
CA PRO A 95 4.26 22.66 -11.34
C PRO A 95 4.22 22.83 -9.80
N ILE A 96 5.37 22.79 -9.14
CA ILE A 96 5.47 22.99 -7.68
C ILE A 96 5.37 24.46 -7.25
N ALA A 97 5.36 25.39 -8.22
CA ALA A 97 5.25 26.83 -8.01
C ALA A 97 4.64 27.50 -9.24
N GLY A 98 3.99 28.65 -9.02
CA GLY A 98 3.41 29.46 -10.09
C GLY A 98 2.76 30.73 -9.55
N SER A 99 2.40 31.65 -10.44
CA SER A 99 1.61 32.83 -10.12
C SER A 99 0.12 32.51 -10.05
N VAL A 100 -0.70 33.44 -9.56
CA VAL A 100 -2.16 33.41 -9.71
C VAL A 100 -2.53 33.08 -11.16
N GLY A 101 -3.48 32.17 -11.35
CA GLY A 101 -3.90 31.64 -12.65
C GLY A 101 -3.14 30.39 -13.11
N THR A 102 -2.05 29.99 -12.43
CA THR A 102 -1.33 28.74 -12.77
C THR A 102 -2.20 27.53 -12.44
N VAL A 103 -2.36 26.63 -13.42
CA VAL A 103 -3.01 25.33 -13.19
C VAL A 103 -1.97 24.32 -12.70
N VAL A 104 -2.22 23.76 -11.52
CA VAL A 104 -1.39 22.75 -10.87
C VAL A 104 -2.09 21.41 -10.95
N SER A 105 -1.38 20.38 -11.42
CA SER A 105 -1.82 18.99 -11.45
C SER A 105 -1.34 18.24 -10.22
N ILE A 106 -2.21 17.41 -9.66
CA ILE A 106 -1.95 16.55 -8.51
C ILE A 106 -2.31 15.13 -8.90
N ILE A 107 -1.41 14.20 -8.60
CA ILE A 107 -1.66 12.76 -8.67
C ILE A 107 -1.42 12.17 -7.29
N GLY A 108 -2.26 11.23 -6.88
CA GLY A 108 -2.05 10.43 -5.68
C GLY A 108 -2.54 9.00 -5.85
N ASN A 109 -2.11 8.13 -4.94
CA ASN A 109 -2.47 6.71 -4.91
C ASN A 109 -2.72 6.23 -3.47
N GLY A 110 -3.22 5.01 -3.31
CA GLY A 110 -3.52 4.45 -1.99
C GLY A 110 -4.73 5.10 -1.30
N TYR A 111 -5.59 5.81 -2.05
CA TYR A 111 -6.85 6.38 -1.56
C TYR A 111 -8.00 5.38 -1.71
N GLY A 112 -9.12 5.58 -1.01
CA GLY A 112 -10.28 4.71 -1.03
C GLY A 112 -10.98 4.73 -2.39
N ALA A 113 -11.26 3.56 -2.98
CA ALA A 113 -11.90 3.48 -4.30
C ALA A 113 -13.28 4.15 -4.29
N GLY A 114 -13.54 5.04 -5.26
CA GLY A 114 -14.80 5.76 -5.38
C GLY A 114 -15.01 6.88 -4.36
N GLU A 115 -14.01 7.19 -3.52
CA GLU A 115 -14.08 8.37 -2.65
C GLU A 115 -13.73 9.66 -3.41
N ASP A 116 -14.19 10.77 -2.85
CA ASP A 116 -13.84 12.11 -3.32
C ASP A 116 -12.63 12.64 -2.53
N VAL A 117 -11.56 12.97 -3.23
CA VAL A 117 -10.40 13.66 -2.67
C VAL A 117 -10.60 15.17 -2.81
N ARG A 118 -10.61 15.86 -1.67
CA ARG A 118 -10.65 17.32 -1.60
C ARG A 118 -9.23 17.85 -1.44
N VAL A 119 -8.84 18.78 -2.31
CA VAL A 119 -7.54 19.43 -2.29
C VAL A 119 -7.69 20.89 -1.92
N ASP A 120 -7.30 21.26 -0.70
CA ASP A 120 -7.24 22.64 -0.24
C ASP A 120 -5.87 23.28 -0.56
N PHE A 121 -5.85 24.57 -0.90
CA PHE A 121 -4.63 25.33 -1.19
C PHE A 121 -4.55 26.61 -0.35
N GLY A 122 -3.65 26.61 0.63
CA GLY A 122 -3.38 27.74 1.53
C GLY A 122 -4.57 28.10 2.43
N VAL A 123 -4.96 29.39 2.47
CA VAL A 123 -6.08 29.88 3.30
C VAL A 123 -7.44 29.80 2.60
N SER A 124 -7.42 29.71 1.27
CA SER A 124 -8.61 29.43 0.47
C SER A 124 -8.92 27.94 0.54
N ALA A 125 -10.15 27.60 0.92
CA ALA A 125 -10.69 26.27 0.69
C ALA A 125 -10.98 26.10 -0.81
N THR A 126 -9.94 26.02 -1.63
CA THR A 126 -10.07 25.58 -3.01
C THR A 126 -10.67 24.18 -2.94
N ARG A 127 -11.87 23.97 -3.50
CA ARG A 127 -12.55 22.67 -3.45
C ARG A 127 -12.56 22.07 -4.83
N VAL A 128 -11.40 21.58 -5.26
CA VAL A 128 -11.42 20.63 -6.38
C VAL A 128 -11.63 19.24 -5.82
N ILE A 129 -12.54 18.52 -6.46
CA ILE A 129 -12.87 17.13 -6.16
C ILE A 129 -12.19 16.28 -7.22
N GLY A 130 -11.22 15.47 -6.81
CA GLY A 130 -10.73 14.35 -7.62
C GLY A 130 -11.49 13.08 -7.22
N THR A 131 -12.09 12.39 -8.17
CA THR A 131 -12.69 11.07 -7.90
C THR A 131 -11.61 9.99 -7.97
N VAL A 132 -11.51 9.16 -6.94
CA VAL A 132 -10.55 8.06 -6.89
C VAL A 132 -11.05 6.89 -7.72
N ASP A 133 -10.19 6.37 -8.59
CA ASP A 133 -10.48 5.21 -9.42
C ASP A 133 -10.58 3.91 -8.59
N THR A 134 -10.91 2.81 -9.25
CA THR A 134 -11.06 1.50 -8.60
C THR A 134 -9.76 0.92 -8.03
N ASN A 135 -8.60 1.47 -8.44
CA ASN A 135 -7.28 1.04 -8.00
C ASN A 135 -6.75 1.91 -6.84
N GLY A 136 -7.50 2.94 -6.43
CA GLY A 136 -7.07 3.87 -5.39
C GLY A 136 -6.22 5.03 -5.89
N VAL A 137 -6.23 5.30 -7.19
CA VAL A 137 -5.48 6.38 -7.84
C VAL A 137 -6.43 7.53 -8.19
N PHE A 138 -5.99 8.77 -7.98
CA PHE A 138 -6.70 9.95 -8.46
C PHE A 138 -5.75 10.91 -9.17
N SER A 139 -6.34 11.69 -10.07
CA SER A 139 -5.69 12.85 -10.70
C SER A 139 -6.66 14.00 -10.69
N THR A 140 -6.20 15.18 -10.29
CA THR A 140 -7.01 16.39 -10.27
C THR A 140 -6.14 17.61 -10.50
N THR A 141 -6.76 18.76 -10.74
CA THR A 141 -6.04 20.02 -10.91
C THR A 141 -6.64 21.09 -10.03
N PHE A 142 -5.85 22.05 -9.57
CA PHE A 142 -6.36 23.29 -8.98
C PHE A 142 -5.69 24.48 -9.66
N THR A 143 -6.32 25.65 -9.57
CA THR A 143 -5.73 26.89 -10.06
C THR A 143 -5.26 27.72 -8.88
N ILE A 144 -4.01 28.19 -8.92
CA ILE A 144 -3.49 29.11 -7.90
C ILE A 144 -4.37 30.37 -7.93
N ASP A 145 -5.02 30.64 -6.81
CA ASP A 145 -5.78 31.86 -6.57
C ASP A 145 -4.99 32.84 -5.72
N THR A 146 -5.60 33.98 -5.44
CA THR A 146 -5.05 34.95 -4.48
C THR A 146 -5.19 34.39 -3.06
N GLN A 147 -4.07 34.35 -2.34
CA GLN A 147 -4.01 33.95 -0.94
C GLN A 147 -3.97 35.22 -0.09
N ALA A 148 -5.07 35.57 0.57
CA ALA A 148 -5.22 36.78 1.38
C ALA A 148 -5.86 36.48 2.74
#